data_AF-A0A921SU33-F1
#
_entry.id   AF-A0A921SU33-F1
#
_cell.length_a   1.000
_cell.length_b   1.000
_cell.length_c   1.000
_cell.angle_alpha   90.00
_cell.angle_beta   90.00
_cell.angle_gamma   90.00
#
_symmetry.space_group_name_H-M   'P 1'
#
loop_
_entity.id
_entity.type
_entity.pdbx_description
1 polymer ?
#
loop_
_entity_poly.entity_id
_entity_poly.type
_entity_poly.pdbx_seq_one_letter_code
_entity_poly.pdbx_strand_id
1 'polypeptide(L)'
;MNNGKYRSTVQKWVDKAQSDWIDKETGLLVSFLDDYGSQYEGAPVKGSYSALNCYYLSLIDESLAKSQYEQLKSLFWKDGIIPGLKEYWDRTCYIGMDIDAGPILLQLSPSGTAFMTGAATCFNDDLTRTKILRTAEIAGHTIKLGKKRHYLLANIALVGESIMLAMRTNSNTL
;
A
#
# COMPACT_ATOMS: atom_id res chain seq x y z
N MET A 1 -5.86 -4.69 -23.75
CA MET A 1 -5.31 -6.06 -23.70
C MET A 1 -6.35 -7.08 -24.19
N ASN A 2 -5.94 -8.10 -24.97
CA ASN A 2 -6.74 -9.26 -25.40
C ASN A 2 -8.17 -8.98 -25.92
N ASN A 3 -8.43 -7.79 -26.48
CA ASN A 3 -9.75 -7.33 -26.94
C ASN A 3 -10.90 -7.61 -25.95
N GLY A 4 -10.62 -7.53 -24.64
CA GLY A 4 -11.64 -7.73 -23.60
C GLY A 4 -12.09 -9.18 -23.39
N LYS A 5 -11.42 -10.18 -23.98
CA LYS A 5 -11.77 -11.62 -23.85
C LYS A 5 -12.01 -12.08 -22.41
N TYR A 6 -11.28 -11.53 -21.45
CA TYR A 6 -11.34 -11.92 -20.03
C TYR A 6 -12.10 -10.92 -19.16
N ARG A 7 -12.70 -9.87 -19.75
CA ARG A 7 -13.35 -8.79 -19.01
C ARG A 7 -14.51 -9.28 -18.15
N SER A 8 -15.28 -10.26 -18.63
CA SER A 8 -16.40 -10.83 -17.86
C SER A 8 -15.95 -11.57 -16.60
N THR A 9 -14.80 -12.25 -16.64
CA THR A 9 -14.22 -12.90 -15.46
C THR A 9 -13.73 -11.88 -14.45
N VAL A 10 -13.05 -10.82 -14.93
CA VAL A 10 -12.61 -9.71 -14.06
C VAL A 10 -13.81 -9.04 -13.40
N GLN A 11 -14.87 -8.75 -14.16
CA GLN A 11 -16.08 -8.11 -13.62
C GLN A 11 -16.72 -8.98 -12.54
N LYS A 12 -16.86 -10.29 -12.76
CA LYS A 12 -17.38 -11.22 -11.73
C LYS A 12 -16.56 -11.20 -10.45
N TRP A 13 -15.24 -11.06 -10.56
CA TRP A 13 -14.36 -10.94 -9.39
C TRP A 13 -14.58 -9.60 -8.68
N VAL A 14 -14.68 -8.49 -9.43
CA VAL A 14 -14.93 -7.15 -8.86
C VAL A 14 -16.29 -7.11 -8.14
N ASP A 15 -17.34 -7.64 -8.77
CA ASP A 15 -18.69 -7.68 -8.19
C ASP A 15 -18.67 -8.46 -6.86
N LYS A 16 -18.01 -9.63 -6.85
CA LYS A 16 -17.86 -10.44 -5.64
C LYS A 16 -17.00 -9.73 -4.57
N ALA A 17 -15.94 -9.05 -4.99
CA ALA A 17 -15.07 -8.32 -4.08
C ALA A 17 -15.84 -7.21 -3.35
N GLN A 18 -16.70 -6.49 -4.07
CA GLN A 18 -17.54 -5.43 -3.50
C GLN A 18 -18.65 -5.98 -2.59
N SER A 19 -19.23 -7.12 -2.92
CA SER A 19 -20.36 -7.68 -2.15
C SER A 19 -19.92 -8.44 -0.89
N ASP A 20 -18.84 -9.22 -0.99
CA ASP A 20 -18.53 -10.25 0.00
C ASP A 20 -17.22 -10.00 0.75
N TRP A 21 -16.29 -9.24 0.15
CA TRP A 21 -14.90 -9.14 0.62
C TRP A 21 -14.50 -7.76 1.10
N ILE A 22 -15.47 -6.89 1.36
CA ILE A 22 -15.25 -5.63 2.05
C ILE A 22 -15.36 -5.87 3.56
N ASP A 23 -14.28 -5.58 4.26
CA ASP A 23 -14.23 -5.61 5.72
C ASP A 23 -15.25 -4.59 6.28
N LYS A 24 -16.10 -5.05 7.20
CA LYS A 24 -17.23 -4.25 7.69
C LYS A 24 -16.83 -3.10 8.60
N GLU A 25 -15.68 -3.21 9.27
CA GLU A 25 -15.21 -2.19 10.21
C GLU A 25 -14.46 -1.07 9.50
N THR A 26 -13.59 -1.45 8.55
CA THR A 26 -12.71 -0.52 7.87
C THR A 26 -13.22 -0.08 6.50
N GLY A 27 -14.13 -0.83 5.87
CA GLY A 27 -14.56 -0.60 4.50
C GLY A 27 -13.48 -0.92 3.45
N LEU A 28 -12.40 -1.60 3.85
CA LEU A 28 -11.32 -1.99 2.97
C LEU A 28 -11.48 -3.43 2.48
N LEU A 29 -10.95 -3.73 1.30
CA LEU A 29 -10.89 -5.09 0.79
C LEU A 29 -10.06 -5.97 1.73
N VAL A 30 -10.64 -7.08 2.17
CA VAL A 30 -10.00 -8.02 3.08
C VAL A 30 -8.72 -8.60 2.46
N SER A 31 -7.74 -8.88 3.30
CA SER A 31 -6.43 -9.40 2.86
C SER A 31 -6.31 -10.92 2.99
N PHE A 32 -7.17 -11.54 3.78
CA PHE A 32 -7.09 -12.96 4.11
C PHE A 32 -8.44 -13.64 3.93
N LEU A 33 -8.48 -14.60 3.01
CA LEU A 33 -9.64 -15.44 2.70
C LEU A 33 -9.24 -16.90 2.86
N ASP A 34 -10.18 -17.73 3.33
CA ASP A 34 -10.02 -19.18 3.33
C ASP A 34 -10.19 -19.78 1.93
N ASP A 35 -9.99 -21.10 1.82
CA ASP A 35 -10.10 -21.84 0.57
C ASP A 35 -11.51 -21.78 -0.06
N TYR A 36 -12.53 -21.37 0.70
CA TYR A 36 -13.92 -21.25 0.28
C TYR A 36 -14.31 -19.79 -0.02
N GLY A 37 -13.38 -18.83 0.14
CA GLY A 37 -13.60 -17.41 -0.10
C GLY A 37 -14.31 -16.68 1.03
N SER A 38 -14.28 -17.22 2.26
CA SER A 38 -14.74 -16.55 3.47
C SER A 38 -13.59 -15.82 4.14
N GLN A 39 -13.84 -14.67 4.75
CA GLN A 39 -12.84 -13.97 5.55
C GLN A 39 -12.52 -14.81 6.79
N TYR A 40 -11.23 -14.96 7.12
CA TYR A 40 -10.83 -15.56 8.39
C TYR A 40 -11.32 -14.70 9.56
N GLU A 41 -11.93 -15.35 10.55
CA GLU A 41 -12.39 -14.66 11.76
C GLU A 41 -11.22 -13.99 12.49
N GLY A 42 -11.38 -12.70 12.79
CA GLY A 42 -10.35 -11.90 13.46
C GLY A 42 -9.11 -11.58 12.60
N ALA A 43 -9.15 -11.83 11.28
CA ALA A 43 -8.05 -11.46 10.41
C ALA A 43 -7.81 -9.95 10.41
N PRO A 44 -6.54 -9.50 10.55
CA PRO A 44 -6.25 -8.08 10.63
C PRO A 44 -6.36 -7.43 9.25
N VAL A 45 -6.84 -6.18 9.23
CA VAL A 45 -6.68 -5.29 8.07
C VAL A 45 -5.32 -4.61 8.15
N LYS A 46 -4.47 -4.90 7.16
CA LYS A 46 -3.07 -4.45 7.11
C LYS A 46 -2.89 -3.37 6.05
N GLY A 47 -2.10 -2.35 6.38
CA GLY A 47 -1.80 -1.24 5.48
C GLY A 47 -1.04 -1.67 4.22
N SER A 48 -0.04 -2.56 4.37
CA SER A 48 0.71 -3.15 3.27
C SER A 48 -0.19 -3.80 2.21
N TYR A 49 -1.06 -4.72 2.61
CA TYR A 49 -2.01 -5.39 1.72
C TYR A 49 -3.07 -4.44 1.15
N SER A 50 -3.61 -3.54 1.97
CA SER A 50 -4.62 -2.59 1.50
C SER A 50 -4.03 -1.65 0.43
N ALA A 51 -2.79 -1.20 0.60
CA ALA A 51 -2.08 -0.40 -0.41
C ALA A 51 -1.78 -1.20 -1.68
N LEU A 52 -1.38 -2.47 -1.54
CA LEU A 52 -1.17 -3.37 -2.66
C LEU A 52 -2.46 -3.59 -3.46
N ASN A 53 -3.58 -3.80 -2.76
CA ASN A 53 -4.91 -3.93 -3.36
C ASN A 53 -5.28 -2.67 -4.15
N CYS A 54 -5.07 -1.48 -3.58
CA CYS A 54 -5.33 -0.21 -4.28
C CYS A 54 -4.53 -0.12 -5.60
N TYR A 55 -3.25 -0.52 -5.58
CA TYR A 55 -2.43 -0.55 -6.80
C TYR A 55 -3.00 -1.50 -7.85
N TYR A 56 -3.28 -2.75 -7.51
CA TYR A 56 -3.80 -3.71 -8.49
C TYR A 56 -5.21 -3.36 -8.98
N LEU A 57 -6.07 -2.86 -8.09
CA LEU A 57 -7.39 -2.38 -8.46
C LEU A 57 -7.30 -1.25 -9.50
N SER A 58 -6.31 -0.36 -9.40
CA SER A 58 -6.14 0.70 -10.40
C SER A 58 -5.92 0.18 -11.83
N LEU A 59 -5.51 -1.09 -11.98
CA LEU A 59 -5.31 -1.73 -13.27
C LEU A 59 -6.56 -2.43 -13.82
N ILE A 60 -7.58 -2.67 -12.99
CA ILE A 60 -8.75 -3.50 -13.34
C ILE A 60 -10.12 -2.84 -13.09
N ASP A 61 -10.24 -1.96 -12.10
CA ASP A 61 -11.47 -1.22 -11.76
C ASP A 61 -11.14 0.10 -11.05
N GLU A 62 -11.17 1.20 -11.80
CA GLU A 62 -10.73 2.52 -11.32
C GLU A 62 -11.61 3.08 -10.18
N SER A 63 -12.93 2.87 -10.25
CA SER A 63 -13.85 3.42 -9.26
C SER A 63 -13.69 2.74 -7.91
N LEU A 64 -13.59 1.41 -7.87
CA LEU A 64 -13.30 0.65 -6.66
C LEU A 64 -11.91 1.02 -6.13
N ALA A 65 -10.91 1.09 -7.00
CA ALA A 65 -9.55 1.47 -6.63
C ALA A 65 -9.50 2.85 -5.94
N LYS A 66 -10.21 3.84 -6.49
CA LYS A 66 -10.28 5.19 -5.93
C LYS A 66 -10.97 5.19 -4.56
N SER A 67 -12.11 4.52 -4.44
CA SER A 67 -12.83 4.39 -3.17
C SER A 67 -11.96 3.73 -2.10
N GLN A 68 -11.24 2.67 -2.45
CA GLN A 68 -10.33 1.96 -1.54
C GLN A 68 -9.14 2.82 -1.16
N TYR A 69 -8.57 3.58 -2.09
CA TYR A 69 -7.47 4.50 -1.81
C TYR A 69 -7.86 5.62 -0.83
N GLU A 70 -9.03 6.24 -1.05
CA GLU A 70 -9.53 7.29 -0.17
C GLU A 70 -9.78 6.76 1.26
N GLN A 71 -10.38 5.57 1.37
CA GLN A 71 -10.60 4.90 2.65
C GLN A 71 -9.30 4.48 3.33
N LEU A 72 -8.33 3.95 2.56
CA LEU A 72 -7.02 3.59 3.08
C LEU A 72 -6.30 4.82 3.63
N LYS A 73 -6.32 5.91 2.87
CA LYS A 73 -5.70 7.17 3.28
C LYS A 73 -6.37 7.72 4.54
N SER A 74 -7.70 7.68 4.65
CA SER A 74 -8.39 8.21 5.83
C SER A 74 -8.04 7.44 7.12
N LEU A 75 -7.86 6.12 7.03
CA LEU A 75 -7.64 5.25 8.19
C LEU A 75 -6.14 5.06 8.55
N PHE A 76 -5.28 4.92 7.55
CA PHE A 76 -3.90 4.48 7.73
C PHE A 76 -2.85 5.55 7.49
N TRP A 77 -3.19 6.65 6.80
CA TRP A 77 -2.22 7.72 6.58
C TRP A 77 -1.81 8.35 7.90
N LYS A 78 -0.51 8.36 8.16
CA LYS A 78 0.07 9.07 9.28
C LYS A 78 0.85 10.25 8.73
N ASP A 79 0.29 11.43 8.92
CA ASP A 79 1.00 12.68 8.67
C ASP A 79 1.97 12.99 9.82
N GLY A 80 2.99 13.81 9.57
CA GLY A 80 3.98 14.19 10.58
C GLY A 80 5.38 14.43 10.02
N ILE A 81 6.40 14.32 10.90
CA ILE A 81 7.81 14.53 10.54
C ILE A 81 8.27 13.51 9.49
N ILE A 82 7.88 12.25 9.68
CA ILE A 82 8.09 11.17 8.71
C ILE A 82 6.70 10.68 8.29
N PRO A 83 6.15 11.23 7.20
CA PRO A 83 4.86 10.78 6.70
C PRO A 83 4.97 9.38 6.08
N GLY A 84 3.92 8.58 6.23
CA GLY A 84 3.84 7.24 5.67
C GLY A 84 2.55 6.52 6.03
N LEU A 85 2.43 5.28 5.58
CA LEU A 85 1.29 4.43 5.85
C LEU A 85 1.53 3.61 7.12
N LYS A 86 0.57 3.61 8.05
CA LYS A 86 0.58 2.67 9.19
C LYS A 86 0.47 1.23 8.71
N GLU A 87 1.03 0.28 9.45
CA GLU A 87 0.81 -1.15 9.14
C GLU A 87 -0.51 -1.68 9.70
N TYR A 88 -0.88 -1.27 10.91
CA TYR A 88 -2.06 -1.80 11.60
C TYR A 88 -3.10 -0.70 11.82
N TRP A 89 -4.36 -1.04 11.57
CA TRP A 89 -5.50 -0.16 11.76
C TRP A 89 -5.90 -0.05 13.24
N ASP A 90 -5.97 -1.21 13.90
CA ASP A 90 -6.60 -1.45 15.21
C ASP A 90 -5.64 -1.28 16.39
N ARG A 91 -4.34 -1.23 16.13
CA ARG A 91 -3.32 -1.18 17.18
C ARG A 91 -2.13 -0.31 16.85
N THR A 92 -1.44 0.09 17.91
CA THR A 92 -0.17 0.79 17.82
C THR A 92 1.00 -0.20 17.87
N CYS A 93 1.86 -0.16 16.87
CA CYS A 93 3.11 -0.92 16.84
C CYS A 93 4.30 0.02 16.60
N TYR A 94 5.07 0.36 17.63
CA TYR A 94 6.18 1.32 17.46
C TYR A 94 7.41 0.70 16.79
N ILE A 95 7.72 -0.56 17.09
CA ILE A 95 8.81 -1.32 16.49
C ILE A 95 8.33 -2.76 16.32
N GLY A 96 8.51 -3.32 15.13
CA GLY A 96 8.14 -4.70 14.84
C GLY A 96 8.80 -5.20 13.56
N MET A 97 8.82 -6.52 13.38
CA MET A 97 9.15 -7.15 12.10
C MET A 97 7.90 -7.85 11.61
N ASP A 98 7.47 -7.51 10.40
CA ASP A 98 6.38 -8.17 9.71
C ASP A 98 6.85 -8.55 8.32
N ILE A 99 6.50 -9.76 7.87
CA ILE A 99 7.01 -10.31 6.61
C ILE A 99 6.53 -9.52 5.39
N ASP A 100 5.36 -8.89 5.49
CA ASP A 100 4.73 -8.15 4.40
C ASP A 100 5.04 -6.65 4.48
N ALA A 101 5.11 -6.12 5.70
CA ALA A 101 5.41 -4.70 5.94
C ALA A 101 6.91 -4.38 5.84
N GLY A 102 7.77 -5.36 6.12
CA GLY A 102 9.16 -5.15 6.52
C GLY A 102 9.28 -4.72 7.99
N PRO A 103 10.38 -4.05 8.39
CA PRO A 103 10.51 -3.51 9.74
C PRO A 103 9.56 -2.33 9.93
N ILE A 104 8.60 -2.52 10.82
CA ILE A 104 7.67 -1.49 11.24
C ILE A 104 8.40 -0.55 12.19
N LEU A 105 8.46 0.75 11.86
CA LEU A 105 9.04 1.78 12.71
C LEU A 105 8.08 2.94 12.87
N LEU A 106 7.86 3.37 14.11
CA LEU A 106 6.91 4.43 14.44
C LEU A 106 5.51 4.17 13.87
N GLN A 107 5.12 2.89 13.79
CA GLN A 107 3.89 2.36 13.18
C GLN A 107 3.90 2.30 11.65
N LEU A 108 4.92 2.86 11.00
CA LEU A 108 4.98 2.95 9.54
C LEU A 108 5.43 1.64 8.93
N SER A 109 4.76 1.30 7.84
CA SER A 109 5.06 0.17 6.95
C SER A 109 5.85 0.66 5.75
N PRO A 110 7.14 0.30 5.60
CA PRO A 110 7.88 0.58 4.37
C PRO A 110 7.15 0.07 3.12
N SER A 111 6.71 -1.20 3.12
CA SER A 111 5.95 -1.81 2.03
C SER A 111 4.66 -1.08 1.72
N GLY A 112 3.82 -0.84 2.75
CA GLY A 112 2.57 -0.13 2.56
C GLY A 112 2.78 1.30 2.05
N THR A 113 3.79 1.99 2.55
CA THR A 113 4.14 3.36 2.10
C THR A 113 4.57 3.38 0.64
N ALA A 114 5.36 2.40 0.21
CA ALA A 114 5.77 2.29 -1.19
C ALA A 114 4.57 1.98 -2.10
N PHE A 115 3.74 0.97 -1.78
CA PHE A 115 2.56 0.64 -2.59
C PHE A 115 1.53 1.78 -2.63
N MET A 116 1.38 2.55 -1.55
CA MET A 116 0.52 3.74 -1.54
C MET A 116 0.97 4.79 -2.57
N THR A 117 2.27 4.85 -2.91
CA THR A 117 2.77 5.71 -3.99
C THR A 117 2.15 5.36 -5.33
N GLY A 118 1.84 4.08 -5.58
CA GLY A 118 1.22 3.62 -6.81
C GLY A 118 -0.19 4.18 -6.98
N ALA A 119 -1.02 4.04 -5.95
CA ALA A 119 -2.37 4.60 -5.95
C ALA A 119 -2.36 6.14 -5.96
N ALA A 120 -1.48 6.77 -5.17
CA ALA A 120 -1.34 8.23 -5.17
C ALA A 120 -0.90 8.79 -6.53
N THR A 121 -0.01 8.08 -7.25
CA THR A 121 0.39 8.45 -8.62
C THR A 121 -0.78 8.29 -9.58
N CYS A 122 -1.51 7.17 -9.51
CA CYS A 122 -2.63 6.90 -10.41
C CYS A 122 -3.74 7.95 -10.30
N PHE A 123 -4.06 8.37 -9.07
CA PHE A 123 -5.13 9.32 -8.80
C PHE A 123 -4.68 10.78 -8.70
N ASN A 124 -3.45 11.09 -9.13
CA ASN A 124 -2.87 12.44 -9.12
C ASN A 124 -2.90 13.11 -7.74
N ASP A 125 -2.71 12.33 -6.66
CA ASP A 125 -2.55 12.84 -5.30
C ASP A 125 -1.10 13.27 -5.06
N ASP A 126 -0.73 14.38 -5.71
CA ASP A 126 0.64 14.89 -5.71
C ASP A 126 1.14 15.27 -4.32
N LEU A 127 0.24 15.66 -3.40
CA LEU A 127 0.60 16.01 -2.04
C LEU A 127 1.11 14.77 -1.28
N THR A 128 0.31 13.68 -1.27
CA THR A 128 0.70 12.44 -0.62
C THR A 128 1.93 11.84 -1.30
N ARG A 129 1.93 11.78 -2.63
CA ARG A 129 3.07 11.29 -3.41
C ARG A 129 4.36 12.04 -3.09
N THR A 130 4.33 13.37 -3.04
CA THR A 130 5.50 14.20 -2.71
C THR A 130 5.99 13.94 -1.28
N LYS A 131 5.07 13.79 -0.32
CA LYS A 131 5.43 13.47 1.06
C LYS A 131 6.12 12.11 1.16
N ILE A 132 5.61 11.09 0.48
CA ILE A 132 6.23 9.75 0.46
C ILE A 132 7.62 9.80 -0.18
N LEU A 133 7.78 10.49 -1.32
CA LEU A 133 9.07 10.61 -1.98
C LEU A 133 10.10 11.34 -1.12
N ARG A 134 9.70 12.39 -0.38
CA ARG A 134 10.58 13.05 0.60
C ARG A 134 11.01 12.10 1.73
N THR A 135 10.09 11.29 2.26
CA THR A 135 10.43 10.24 3.23
C THR A 135 11.44 9.26 2.64
N ALA A 136 11.24 8.82 1.39
CA ALA A 136 12.14 7.91 0.69
C ALA A 136 13.52 8.54 0.42
N GLU A 137 13.59 9.82 0.08
CA GLU A 137 14.85 10.56 -0.09
C GLU A 137 15.62 10.67 1.21
N ILE A 138 14.94 10.98 2.33
CA ILE A 138 15.56 11.01 3.66
C ILE A 138 16.10 9.62 4.02
N ALA A 139 15.28 8.58 3.83
CA ALA A 139 15.65 7.18 4.08
C ALA A 139 16.82 6.70 3.22
N GLY A 140 16.81 7.08 1.95
CA GLY A 140 17.82 6.79 0.94
C GLY A 140 18.99 7.78 0.93
N HIS A 141 19.04 8.75 1.84
CA HIS A 141 20.15 9.68 1.91
C HIS A 141 21.39 8.97 2.46
N THR A 142 22.53 9.15 1.82
CA THR A 142 23.79 8.57 2.31
C THR A 142 24.30 9.36 3.51
N ILE A 143 24.51 8.70 4.64
CA ILE A 143 25.23 9.22 5.79
C ILE A 143 26.62 8.58 5.89
N LYS A 144 27.58 9.39 6.33
CA LYS A 144 28.97 8.95 6.55
C LYS A 144 29.21 8.79 8.04
N LEU A 145 29.37 7.55 8.50
CA LEU A 145 29.84 7.24 9.86
C LEU A 145 31.30 6.75 9.78
N GLY A 146 32.24 7.58 10.23
CA GLY A 146 33.67 7.30 10.16
C GLY A 146 34.16 7.12 8.70
N LYS A 147 34.75 5.95 8.39
CA LYS A 147 35.18 5.58 7.02
C LYS A 147 34.09 4.88 6.20
N LYS A 148 32.90 4.62 6.76
CA LYS A 148 31.82 3.91 6.08
C LYS A 148 30.72 4.87 5.61
N ARG A 149 30.10 4.54 4.48
CA ARG A 149 28.91 5.20 3.94
C ARG A 149 27.74 4.23 4.04
N HIS A 150 26.62 4.69 4.57
CA HIS A 150 25.39 3.92 4.73
C HIS A 150 24.22 4.76 4.23
N TYR A 151 23.21 4.19 3.57
CA TYR A 151 21.95 4.91 3.44
C TYR A 151 21.28 4.97 4.81
N LEU A 152 20.70 6.13 5.15
CA LEU A 152 20.19 6.45 6.49
C LEU A 152 19.29 5.35 7.05
N LEU A 153 18.45 4.76 6.19
CA LEU A 153 17.54 3.67 6.52
C LEU A 153 17.68 2.46 5.56
N ALA A 154 18.87 2.25 4.95
CA ALA A 154 19.14 1.20 3.94
C ALA A 154 18.68 -0.20 4.37
N ASN A 155 18.90 -0.51 5.65
CA ASN A 155 18.64 -1.83 6.23
C ASN A 155 17.18 -1.98 6.70
N ILE A 156 16.35 -0.96 6.46
CA ILE A 156 15.03 -0.79 7.09
C ILE A 156 13.94 -0.58 6.03
N ALA A 157 14.20 0.18 4.96
CA ALA A 157 13.24 0.38 3.88
C ALA A 157 13.36 -0.72 2.80
N LEU A 158 12.85 -1.92 3.07
CA LEU A 158 12.94 -3.10 2.19
C LEU A 158 11.90 -3.13 1.05
N VAL A 159 11.63 -1.99 0.43
CA VAL A 159 10.88 -1.98 -0.84
C VAL A 159 11.85 -1.61 -1.92
N GLY A 160 12.35 -2.64 -2.62
CA GLY A 160 13.39 -2.50 -3.61
C GLY A 160 13.09 -1.43 -4.66
N GLU A 161 14.15 -0.88 -5.25
CA GLU A 161 14.07 0.23 -6.22
C GLU A 161 13.11 -0.06 -7.38
N SER A 162 12.97 -1.33 -7.78
CA SER A 162 12.05 -1.78 -8.82
C SER A 162 10.58 -1.53 -8.48
N ILE A 163 10.17 -1.80 -7.24
CA ILE A 163 8.79 -1.56 -6.79
C ILE A 163 8.53 -0.07 -6.74
N MET A 164 9.43 0.71 -6.13
CA MET A 164 9.27 2.17 -6.08
C MET A 164 9.21 2.79 -7.48
N LEU A 165 10.03 2.31 -8.42
CA LEU A 165 9.96 2.74 -9.82
C LEU A 165 8.57 2.43 -10.42
N ALA A 166 8.10 1.20 -10.30
CA ALA A 166 6.78 0.79 -10.81
C ALA A 166 5.65 1.64 -10.21
N MET A 167 5.69 1.90 -8.89
CA MET A 167 4.70 2.73 -8.21
C MET A 167 4.73 4.19 -8.71
N ARG A 168 5.91 4.76 -8.94
CA ARG A 168 6.07 6.13 -9.43
C ARG A 168 5.62 6.32 -10.88
N THR A 169 5.60 5.24 -11.66
CA THR A 169 5.15 5.24 -13.06
C THR A 169 3.74 4.69 -13.23
N ASN A 170 3.00 4.49 -12.13
CA ASN A 170 1.63 4.01 -12.19
C ASN A 170 0.69 5.14 -12.65
N SER A 171 0.69 5.41 -13.95
CA SER A 171 -0.20 6.37 -14.60
C SER A 171 -1.40 5.65 -15.21
N ASN A 172 -2.61 6.17 -14.95
CA ASN A 172 -3.82 5.72 -15.64
C ASN A 172 -3.61 5.84 -17.16
N THR A 173 -3.51 4.69 -17.82
CA THR A 173 -3.37 4.55 -19.28
C THR A 173 -4.47 3.66 -19.85
N LEU A 174 -5.62 3.63 -19.18
CA LEU A 174 -6.84 3.01 -19.71
C LEU A 174 -7.62 4.00 -20.59
#